data_AF-A0A8H3DQV8-F1
#
_entry.id   AF-A0A8H3DQV8-F1
#
_cell.length_a   1.000
_cell.length_b   1.000
_cell.length_c   1.000
_cell.angle_alpha   90.00
_cell.angle_beta   90.00
_cell.angle_gamma   90.00
#
_symmetry.space_group_name_H-M   'P 1'
#
loop_
_entity.id
_entity.type
_entity.pdbx_description
1 polymer ?
#
loop_
_entity_poly.entity_id
_entity_poly.type
_entity_poly.pdbx_seq_one_letter_code
_entity_poly.pdbx_strand_id
1 'polypeptide(L)'
;MLDPNPEQFRIFDKFPFLTGVLLDPVTGPFTMSRPVATLRHSDTEKITEMNESATEDIYSENELDARYAGFGWPSPSRLPSKPGDVSTLGAQSSLGNGNWASRRFMVQRVSINLSAEDLRPVDSFVEAVEAALNQETNVLQIQDLRRVFATWGEVIPLNMVAGASLATTGALNGPALPNSIGSPNRPVGVRSFNLNDIVDQRLGTSGSFIRRVESRVQVTQVRRHIYVFFLTILHVQQGGSSEVLLNEGYEAWLNSVAETPASWRVIKIFRVIPITDILGDKLRTKVEQLFANSLIYRSPSVGSPHGFGFEGVTNSLRTIERITVWFSDSRIRDISIRYVGGLVTGPYAFANSNPQSPSDVLVLGSGEYVTDMFVWHHTDGWIAGIQFVKSSMECSPIYGIRDRQSVTTYPPVLLSGNGNALLGMSGTFTSDNICQLKAIWRSDVVMKRQRQTQTSFTGSNYGNVFNDLQYLADPATARIAQITARAEGGLANLRLGHFSNVINSSLRIQTTYVSVVGRGLYRSETPPRGWDTGPESTITLEDGEYIIGVRGSHNHHWMHQIQFITNKKEHPPLGTDKGNVLFSIDAPKTIDGKTMILHYMAGKSEGCVHSILFVWAEMPLSTKGYQSRMVEHVSL
;
A
#
# COMPACT_ATOMS: atom_id res chain seq x y z
N MET A 1 43.27 -40.88 -3.17
CA MET A 1 42.97 -39.69 -3.97
C MET A 1 42.37 -40.17 -5.26
N LEU A 2 41.04 -40.08 -5.39
CA LEU A 2 40.35 -40.28 -6.67
C LEU A 2 40.36 -38.92 -7.38
N ASP A 3 40.78 -38.88 -8.63
CA ASP A 3 40.72 -37.67 -9.46
C ASP A 3 39.26 -37.18 -9.56
N PRO A 4 38.97 -35.89 -9.35
CA PRO A 4 37.63 -35.36 -9.52
C PRO A 4 37.23 -35.37 -11.00
N ASN A 5 36.05 -35.91 -11.29
CA ASN A 5 35.54 -36.10 -12.64
C ASN A 5 35.23 -34.73 -13.30
N PRO A 6 35.84 -34.38 -14.44
CA PRO A 6 35.62 -33.10 -15.13
C PRO A 6 34.15 -32.86 -15.55
N GLU A 7 33.34 -33.92 -15.70
CA GLU A 7 31.90 -33.80 -16.00
C GLU A 7 31.06 -33.28 -14.81
N GLN A 8 31.49 -33.47 -13.56
CA GLN A 8 30.78 -32.95 -12.38
C GLN A 8 30.84 -31.42 -12.28
N PHE A 9 31.93 -30.79 -12.75
CA PHE A 9 32.09 -29.34 -12.70
C PHE A 9 31.11 -28.59 -13.62
N ARG A 10 30.71 -29.21 -14.74
CA ARG A 10 29.69 -28.65 -15.66
C ARG A 10 28.27 -28.62 -15.10
N ILE A 11 28.02 -29.33 -13.99
CA ILE A 11 26.70 -29.41 -13.35
C ILE A 11 26.44 -28.13 -12.54
N PHE A 12 27.50 -27.52 -12.00
CA PHE A 12 27.40 -26.28 -11.24
C PHE A 12 27.14 -25.05 -12.12
N ASP A 13 27.65 -25.05 -13.35
CA ASP A 13 27.34 -23.99 -14.35
C ASP A 13 25.84 -23.91 -14.69
N LYS A 14 25.09 -24.99 -14.44
CA LYS A 14 23.64 -25.08 -14.70
C LYS A 14 22.79 -24.80 -13.46
N PHE A 15 23.41 -24.61 -12.31
CA PHE A 15 22.70 -24.47 -11.05
C PHE A 15 22.35 -22.98 -10.83
N PRO A 16 21.06 -22.61 -10.71
CA PRO A 16 20.65 -21.20 -10.69
C PRO A 16 20.86 -20.60 -9.28
N PHE A 17 22.09 -20.64 -8.74
CA PHE A 17 22.40 -20.02 -7.43
C PHE A 17 22.85 -18.56 -7.56
N LEU A 18 23.16 -18.11 -8.78
CA LEU A 18 23.53 -16.72 -9.09
C LEU A 18 22.32 -15.87 -9.54
N THR A 19 21.12 -16.45 -9.56
CA THR A 19 19.87 -15.74 -9.83
C THR A 19 19.36 -15.10 -8.55
N GLY A 20 18.87 -13.87 -8.64
CA GLY A 20 18.22 -13.24 -7.50
C GLY A 20 16.89 -13.92 -7.17
N VAL A 21 16.43 -13.67 -5.94
CA VAL A 21 15.20 -14.23 -5.40
C VAL A 21 14.31 -13.08 -4.96
N LEU A 22 13.04 -13.13 -5.36
CA LEU A 22 11.99 -12.25 -4.88
C LEU A 22 11.33 -12.86 -3.64
N LEU A 23 11.21 -12.09 -2.56
CA LEU A 23 10.62 -12.56 -1.32
C LEU A 23 9.14 -12.13 -1.24
N ASP A 24 8.24 -13.03 -1.64
CA ASP A 24 6.80 -12.79 -1.57
C ASP A 24 6.23 -13.34 -0.25
N PRO A 25 5.52 -12.52 0.56
CA PRO A 25 4.85 -13.01 1.78
C PRO A 25 3.74 -14.03 1.52
N VAL A 26 3.11 -13.99 0.35
CA VAL A 26 1.99 -14.86 -0.01
C VAL A 26 2.51 -16.17 -0.58
N THR A 27 3.39 -16.10 -1.57
CA THR A 27 3.85 -17.29 -2.29
C THR A 27 5.13 -17.92 -1.74
N GLY A 28 5.85 -17.22 -0.87
CA GLY A 28 7.19 -17.60 -0.44
C GLY A 28 8.28 -17.11 -1.40
N PRO A 29 9.53 -17.50 -1.18
CA PRO A 29 10.67 -17.09 -2.00
C PRO A 29 10.57 -17.65 -3.42
N PHE A 30 10.75 -16.78 -4.42
CA PHE A 30 10.65 -17.10 -5.83
C PHE A 30 11.94 -16.77 -6.57
N THR A 31 12.58 -17.78 -7.15
CA THR A 31 13.82 -17.61 -7.92
C THR A 31 13.52 -16.98 -9.28
N MET A 32 14.25 -15.92 -9.62
CA MET A 32 14.09 -15.23 -10.89
C MET A 32 14.75 -15.98 -12.04
N SER A 33 14.28 -15.74 -13.27
CA SER A 33 14.80 -16.41 -14.47
C SER A 33 16.15 -15.86 -14.96
N ARG A 34 16.61 -14.73 -14.41
CA ARG A 34 17.83 -14.04 -14.85
C ARG A 34 18.93 -14.09 -13.77
N PRO A 35 20.18 -14.42 -14.14
CA PRO A 35 21.31 -14.40 -13.21
C PRO A 35 21.67 -12.96 -12.86
N VAL A 36 21.59 -12.55 -11.59
CA VAL A 36 21.90 -11.18 -11.16
C VAL A 36 23.39 -10.96 -10.93
N ALA A 37 24.14 -12.05 -10.75
CA ALA A 37 25.57 -12.02 -10.49
C ALA A 37 26.34 -13.07 -11.31
N THR A 38 27.66 -12.90 -11.33
CA THR A 38 28.68 -13.82 -11.83
C THR A 38 29.75 -13.98 -10.75
N LEU A 39 30.45 -15.12 -10.73
CA LEU A 39 31.58 -15.30 -9.83
C LEU A 39 32.78 -14.51 -10.34
N ARG A 40 33.50 -13.81 -9.45
CA ARG A 40 34.73 -13.07 -9.80
C ARG A 40 35.87 -13.99 -10.18
N HIS A 41 35.98 -15.10 -9.46
CA HIS A 41 36.97 -16.15 -9.67
C HIS A 41 36.23 -17.47 -9.82
N SER A 42 36.67 -18.33 -10.72
CA SER A 42 36.15 -19.69 -10.87
C SER A 42 36.63 -20.62 -9.75
N ASP A 43 36.88 -20.09 -8.56
CA ASP A 43 37.43 -20.85 -7.44
C ASP A 43 36.39 -21.85 -6.93
N THR A 44 36.57 -23.09 -7.37
CA THR A 44 35.76 -24.24 -6.96
C THR A 44 35.94 -24.59 -5.48
N GLU A 45 36.92 -24.01 -4.79
CA GLU A 45 37.16 -24.22 -3.35
C GLU A 45 35.99 -23.78 -2.46
N LYS A 46 35.07 -22.94 -2.98
CA LYS A 46 33.85 -22.53 -2.27
C LYS A 46 32.72 -23.55 -2.32
N ILE A 47 32.89 -24.62 -3.09
CA ILE A 47 31.92 -25.69 -3.28
C ILE A 47 32.49 -26.95 -2.62
N THR A 48 31.80 -27.46 -1.60
CA THR A 48 32.21 -28.65 -0.87
C THR A 48 31.20 -29.76 -1.09
N GLU A 49 31.65 -30.89 -1.64
CA GLU A 49 30.80 -32.07 -1.77
C GLU A 49 30.50 -32.64 -0.38
N MET A 50 29.25 -33.08 -0.19
CA MET A 50 28.72 -33.66 1.03
C MET A 50 27.98 -34.94 0.68
N ASN A 51 27.90 -35.87 1.62
CA ASN A 51 27.06 -37.06 1.47
C ASN A 51 26.42 -37.40 2.80
N GLU A 52 25.62 -36.44 3.30
CA GLU A 52 25.03 -36.50 4.63
C GLU A 52 23.51 -36.43 4.51
N SER A 53 22.81 -37.09 5.43
CA SER A 53 21.38 -36.90 5.62
C SER A 53 21.11 -36.29 6.99
N ALA A 54 20.19 -35.35 7.07
CA ALA A 54 19.87 -34.65 8.30
C ALA A 54 18.37 -34.40 8.42
N THR A 55 17.85 -34.51 9.64
CA THR A 55 16.49 -34.08 9.98
C THR A 55 16.58 -32.86 10.86
N GLU A 56 15.80 -31.82 10.54
CA GLU A 56 15.75 -30.58 11.29
C GLU A 56 14.32 -30.24 11.68
N ASP A 57 14.16 -29.81 12.93
CA ASP A 57 12.93 -29.31 13.51
C ASP A 57 13.07 -27.81 13.78
N ILE A 58 12.20 -27.01 13.20
CA ILE A 58 12.23 -25.55 13.29
C ILE A 58 10.91 -25.07 13.87
N TYR A 59 10.97 -24.45 15.04
CA TYR A 59 9.82 -23.83 15.69
C TYR A 59 9.79 -22.34 15.32
N SER A 60 8.66 -21.86 14.84
CA SER A 60 8.49 -20.51 14.30
C SER A 60 7.43 -19.74 15.07
N GLU A 61 7.64 -18.43 15.21
CA GLU A 61 6.74 -17.54 15.95
C GLU A 61 5.42 -17.28 15.21
N ASN A 62 5.43 -17.42 13.88
CA ASN A 62 4.28 -17.18 13.02
C ASN A 62 4.27 -18.13 11.81
N GLU A 63 3.15 -18.16 11.10
CA GLU A 63 2.94 -19.01 9.93
C GLU A 63 3.93 -18.71 8.79
N LEU A 64 4.20 -17.43 8.52
CA LEU A 64 5.08 -17.01 7.43
C LEU A 64 6.52 -17.51 7.64
N ASP A 65 7.04 -17.35 8.86
CA ASP A 65 8.35 -17.87 9.25
C ASP A 65 8.42 -19.39 9.09
N ALA A 66 7.36 -20.10 9.49
CA ALA A 66 7.29 -21.55 9.35
C ALA A 66 7.30 -21.96 7.88
N ARG A 67 6.55 -21.26 7.02
CA ARG A 67 6.52 -21.48 5.56
C ARG A 67 7.92 -21.32 4.97
N TYR A 68 8.62 -20.23 5.29
CA TYR A 68 9.99 -20.00 4.81
C TYR A 68 10.95 -21.08 5.29
N ALA A 69 10.86 -21.48 6.56
CA ALA A 69 11.64 -22.59 7.10
C ALA A 69 11.41 -23.91 6.34
N GLY A 70 10.16 -24.19 5.95
CA GLY A 70 9.80 -25.34 5.11
C GLY A 70 10.48 -25.33 3.74
N PHE A 71 10.73 -24.15 3.16
CA PHE A 71 11.42 -23.99 1.88
C PHE A 71 12.95 -24.01 1.98
N GLY A 72 13.53 -24.21 3.16
CA GLY A 72 14.98 -24.11 3.32
C GLY A 72 15.48 -22.75 3.78
N TRP A 73 14.62 -21.73 3.90
CA TRP A 73 15.03 -20.34 4.08
C TRP A 73 15.12 -19.92 5.56
N PRO A 74 15.97 -18.92 5.88
CA PRO A 74 15.90 -18.25 7.18
C PRO A 74 14.54 -17.57 7.38
N SER A 75 14.17 -17.36 8.65
CA SER A 75 12.97 -16.58 8.98
C SER A 75 13.05 -15.19 8.32
N PRO A 76 11.97 -14.70 7.69
CA PRO A 76 11.89 -13.36 7.13
C PRO A 76 12.28 -12.26 8.11
N SER A 77 11.96 -12.42 9.40
CA SER A 77 12.35 -11.47 10.46
C SER A 77 13.87 -11.37 10.67
N ARG A 78 14.64 -12.36 10.21
CA ARG A 78 16.10 -12.45 10.31
C ARG A 78 16.81 -12.17 8.99
N LEU A 79 16.06 -11.88 7.91
CA LEU A 79 16.66 -11.50 6.63
C LEU A 79 17.22 -10.07 6.71
N PRO A 80 18.30 -9.76 5.98
CA PRO A 80 18.85 -8.41 5.95
C PRO A 80 17.83 -7.43 5.37
N SER A 81 17.81 -6.21 5.91
CA SER A 81 16.98 -5.12 5.39
C SER A 81 17.36 -4.81 3.94
N LYS A 82 16.42 -4.92 3.00
CA LYS A 82 16.61 -4.48 1.60
C LYS A 82 16.39 -2.96 1.47
N PRO A 83 16.94 -2.31 0.43
CA PRO A 83 16.62 -0.91 0.15
C PRO A 83 15.13 -0.73 -0.16
N GLY A 84 14.47 0.13 0.61
CA GLY A 84 13.02 0.27 0.57
C GLY A 84 12.26 -0.84 1.30
N ASP A 85 12.94 -1.69 2.09
CA ASP A 85 12.27 -2.60 3.02
C ASP A 85 11.71 -1.79 4.17
N VAL A 86 10.40 -1.65 4.12
CA VAL A 86 9.67 -0.92 5.11
C VAL A 86 8.49 -1.78 5.52
N SER A 87 8.82 -3.00 5.97
CA SER A 87 7.86 -3.96 6.50
C SER A 87 6.61 -4.10 5.62
N THR A 88 6.78 -4.36 4.32
CA THR A 88 5.68 -4.94 3.51
C THR A 88 5.32 -6.35 3.98
N LEU A 89 6.18 -6.95 4.80
CA LEU A 89 5.79 -7.95 5.79
C LEU A 89 5.04 -7.22 6.91
N GLY A 90 3.84 -6.75 6.60
CA GLY A 90 2.91 -6.33 7.64
C GLY A 90 2.88 -7.44 8.68
N ALA A 91 2.91 -7.07 9.96
CA ALA A 91 2.55 -7.99 11.02
C ALA A 91 1.21 -8.61 10.59
N GLN A 92 1.26 -9.84 10.06
CA GLN A 92 0.06 -10.57 9.75
C GLN A 92 -0.71 -10.55 11.05
N SER A 93 -1.93 -10.03 10.99
CA SER A 93 -2.91 -10.13 12.07
C SER A 93 -2.74 -11.49 12.69
N SER A 94 -2.32 -11.54 13.96
CA SER A 94 -1.99 -12.77 14.70
C SER A 94 -3.00 -13.86 14.35
N LEU A 95 -2.67 -14.68 13.36
CA LEU A 95 -3.62 -15.61 12.75
C LEU A 95 -3.58 -16.86 13.64
N GLY A 96 -4.14 -16.68 14.84
CA GLY A 96 -4.02 -17.59 15.97
C GLY A 96 -2.61 -17.57 16.59
N ASN A 97 -2.53 -17.53 17.92
CA ASN A 97 -1.33 -17.90 18.69
C ASN A 97 -1.06 -19.42 18.57
N GLY A 98 -0.98 -19.95 17.35
CA GLY A 98 -0.61 -21.32 17.10
C GLY A 98 0.91 -21.46 17.18
N ASN A 99 1.41 -22.48 17.89
CA ASN A 99 2.82 -22.85 17.81
C ASN A 99 3.07 -23.45 16.43
N TRP A 100 3.75 -22.72 15.54
CA TRP A 100 4.06 -23.23 14.21
C TRP A 100 5.38 -23.97 14.19
N ALA A 101 5.46 -25.07 13.46
CA ALA A 101 6.69 -25.81 13.28
C ALA A 101 6.85 -26.36 11.87
N SER A 102 8.11 -26.54 11.47
CA SER A 102 8.52 -27.16 10.23
C SER A 102 9.51 -28.27 10.54
N ARG A 103 9.23 -29.49 10.08
CA ARG A 103 10.17 -30.61 10.10
C ARG A 103 10.63 -30.88 8.69
N ARG A 104 11.93 -31.01 8.47
CA ARG A 104 12.49 -31.34 7.15
C ARG A 104 13.53 -32.44 7.25
N PHE A 105 13.44 -33.40 6.35
CA PHE A 105 14.48 -34.39 6.09
C PHE A 105 15.21 -33.97 4.82
N MET A 106 16.54 -33.89 4.90
CA MET A 106 17.40 -33.39 3.84
C MET A 106 18.47 -34.42 3.50
N VAL A 107 18.66 -34.67 2.22
CA VAL A 107 19.80 -35.38 1.64
C VAL A 107 20.73 -34.32 1.07
N GLN A 108 21.83 -34.06 1.77
CA GLN A 108 22.79 -33.02 1.46
C GLN A 108 23.87 -33.57 0.55
N ARG A 109 24.11 -32.87 -0.56
CA ARG A 109 25.04 -33.31 -1.61
C ARG A 109 26.16 -32.32 -1.82
N VAL A 110 25.87 -31.03 -1.70
CA VAL A 110 26.86 -29.97 -1.88
C VAL A 110 26.55 -28.81 -0.95
N SER A 111 27.59 -28.26 -0.33
CA SER A 111 27.55 -26.97 0.35
C SER A 111 28.26 -25.93 -0.49
N ILE A 112 27.64 -24.76 -0.63
CA ILE A 112 28.16 -23.61 -1.37
C ILE A 112 28.30 -22.47 -0.37
N ASN A 113 29.52 -21.95 -0.21
CA ASN A 113 29.85 -20.90 0.75
C ASN A 113 30.47 -19.71 0.04
N LEU A 114 29.62 -18.77 -0.37
CA LEU A 114 30.04 -17.55 -1.05
C LEU A 114 30.08 -16.37 -0.08
N SER A 115 30.95 -15.41 -0.37
CA SER A 115 30.92 -14.07 0.21
C SER A 115 30.39 -13.06 -0.83
N ALA A 116 30.03 -11.86 -0.38
CA ALA A 116 29.65 -10.78 -1.29
C ALA A 116 30.81 -10.40 -2.24
N GLU A 117 32.06 -10.54 -1.77
CA GLU A 117 33.27 -10.23 -2.52
C GLU A 117 33.54 -11.23 -3.65
N ASP A 118 33.03 -12.45 -3.52
CA ASP A 118 33.13 -13.48 -4.56
C ASP A 118 32.22 -13.19 -5.76
N LEU A 119 31.28 -12.25 -5.61
CA LEU A 119 30.27 -11.91 -6.61
C LEU A 119 30.62 -10.62 -7.37
N ARG A 120 30.26 -10.60 -8.65
CA ARG A 120 30.20 -9.41 -9.49
C ARG A 120 28.81 -9.33 -10.13
N PRO A 121 28.13 -8.18 -10.08
CA PRO A 121 26.83 -8.02 -10.72
C PRO A 121 26.98 -8.14 -12.24
N VAL A 122 25.98 -8.72 -12.91
CA VAL A 122 25.99 -8.77 -14.38
C VAL A 122 25.79 -7.37 -14.95
N ASP A 123 26.46 -7.04 -16.05
CA ASP A 123 26.45 -5.69 -16.61
C ASP A 123 25.01 -5.23 -16.94
N SER A 124 24.17 -6.12 -17.49
CA SER A 124 22.75 -5.82 -17.76
C SER A 124 21.90 -5.49 -16.52
N PHE A 125 22.27 -5.97 -15.32
CA PHE A 125 21.63 -5.57 -14.07
C PHE A 125 22.12 -4.17 -13.65
N VAL A 126 23.43 -3.92 -13.75
CA VAL A 126 24.03 -2.61 -13.45
C VAL A 126 23.43 -1.53 -14.35
N GLU A 127 23.38 -1.75 -15.66
CA GLU A 127 22.78 -0.84 -16.64
C GLU A 127 21.31 -0.53 -16.32
N ALA A 128 20.55 -1.53 -15.90
CA ALA A 128 19.15 -1.34 -15.52
C ALA A 128 19.00 -0.47 -14.26
N VAL A 129 19.87 -0.66 -13.27
CA VAL A 129 19.91 0.18 -12.06
C VAL A 129 20.33 1.60 -12.41
N GLU A 130 21.34 1.79 -13.27
CA GLU A 130 21.79 3.11 -13.71
C GLU A 130 20.70 3.84 -14.51
N ALA A 131 20.02 3.15 -15.43
CA ALA A 131 18.90 3.70 -16.18
C ALA A 131 17.77 4.15 -15.25
N ALA A 132 17.44 3.35 -14.23
CA ALA A 132 16.45 3.72 -13.23
C ALA A 132 16.88 4.96 -12.42
N LEU A 133 18.16 5.04 -12.03
CA LEU A 133 18.70 6.20 -11.30
C LEU A 133 18.81 7.47 -12.15
N ASN A 134 18.81 7.36 -13.47
CA ASN A 134 18.88 8.50 -14.40
C ASN A 134 17.51 9.12 -14.72
N GLN A 135 16.41 8.61 -14.13
CA GLN A 135 15.09 9.22 -14.28
C GLN A 135 15.03 10.64 -13.70
N GLU A 136 14.17 11.48 -14.27
CA GLU A 136 14.12 12.94 -13.96
C GLU A 136 13.73 13.26 -12.52
N THR A 137 12.93 12.40 -11.87
CA THR A 137 12.41 12.63 -10.53
C THR A 137 12.64 11.45 -9.62
N ASN A 138 12.84 11.69 -8.32
CA ASN A 138 13.04 10.63 -7.33
C ASN A 138 11.90 9.59 -7.32
N VAL A 139 10.66 10.01 -7.59
CA VAL A 139 9.50 9.13 -7.65
C VAL A 139 9.64 8.13 -8.81
N LEU A 140 9.99 8.62 -10.00
CA LEU A 140 10.25 7.77 -11.17
C LEU A 140 11.46 6.87 -10.95
N GLN A 141 12.53 7.39 -10.34
CA GLN A 141 13.72 6.60 -10.01
C GLN A 141 13.37 5.42 -9.09
N ILE A 142 12.59 5.65 -8.01
CA ILE A 142 12.14 4.57 -7.12
C ILE A 142 11.25 3.57 -7.85
N GLN A 143 10.29 4.06 -8.63
CA GLN A 143 9.34 3.19 -9.35
C GLN A 143 10.07 2.26 -10.32
N ASP A 144 11.05 2.79 -11.05
CA ASP A 144 11.86 2.01 -11.97
C ASP A 144 12.80 1.06 -11.23
N LEU A 145 13.44 1.47 -10.13
CA LEU A 145 14.24 0.56 -9.29
C LEU A 145 13.41 -0.61 -8.75
N ARG A 146 12.16 -0.36 -8.33
CA ARG A 146 11.24 -1.43 -7.93
C ARG A 146 10.96 -2.40 -9.07
N ARG A 147 10.81 -1.91 -10.31
CA ARG A 147 10.65 -2.75 -11.50
C ARG A 147 11.89 -3.58 -11.78
N VAL A 148 13.08 -3.00 -11.60
CA VAL A 148 14.36 -3.71 -11.70
C VAL A 148 14.42 -4.84 -10.68
N PHE A 149 14.16 -4.57 -9.40
CA PHE A 149 14.18 -5.60 -8.35
C PHE A 149 13.07 -6.66 -8.55
N ALA A 150 11.90 -6.29 -9.03
CA ALA A 150 10.87 -7.25 -9.40
C ALA A 150 11.27 -8.16 -10.57
N THR A 151 12.24 -7.74 -11.40
CA THR A 151 12.74 -8.49 -12.56
C THR A 151 13.95 -9.36 -12.22
N TRP A 152 14.84 -8.87 -11.36
CA TRP A 152 16.12 -9.50 -11.03
C TRP A 152 16.15 -10.20 -9.67
N GLY A 153 15.20 -9.90 -8.79
CA GLY A 153 15.12 -10.37 -7.42
C GLY A 153 15.44 -9.24 -6.43
N GLU A 154 15.34 -9.54 -5.15
CA GLU A 154 15.65 -8.60 -4.06
C GLU A 154 16.87 -9.04 -3.27
N VAL A 155 17.07 -10.35 -3.15
CA VAL A 155 18.20 -10.95 -2.43
C VAL A 155 18.89 -12.00 -3.28
N ILE A 156 20.14 -12.30 -2.93
CA ILE A 156 20.90 -13.43 -3.48
C ILE A 156 21.39 -14.34 -2.34
N PRO A 157 21.20 -15.67 -2.43
CA PRO A 157 21.74 -16.60 -1.45
C PRO A 157 23.27 -16.69 -1.55
N LEU A 158 23.95 -16.71 -0.41
CA LEU A 158 25.41 -16.81 -0.32
C LEU A 158 25.86 -18.16 0.22
N ASN A 159 25.26 -18.58 1.34
CA ASN A 159 25.58 -19.83 2.00
C ASN A 159 24.39 -20.76 1.88
N MET A 160 24.55 -21.87 1.16
CA MET A 160 23.44 -22.75 0.83
C MET A 160 23.87 -24.21 0.69
N VAL A 161 22.92 -25.12 0.83
CA VAL A 161 23.09 -26.55 0.60
C VAL A 161 22.20 -26.96 -0.56
N ALA A 162 22.77 -27.71 -1.48
CA ALA A 162 22.07 -28.34 -2.58
C ALA A 162 21.95 -29.86 -2.36
N GLY A 163 20.83 -30.42 -2.81
CA GLY A 163 20.51 -31.83 -2.70
C GLY A 163 19.03 -32.08 -2.90
N ALA A 164 18.44 -32.91 -2.04
CA ALA A 164 17.00 -33.13 -2.01
C ALA A 164 16.41 -33.02 -0.58
N SER A 165 15.16 -32.58 -0.46
CA SER A 165 14.51 -32.33 0.82
C SER A 165 13.03 -32.68 0.76
N LEU A 166 12.55 -33.25 1.87
CA LEU A 166 11.14 -33.46 2.18
C LEU A 166 10.82 -32.67 3.45
N ALA A 167 9.94 -31.69 3.33
CA ALA A 167 9.53 -30.86 4.46
C ALA A 167 8.03 -30.89 4.66
N THR A 168 7.64 -30.71 5.92
CA THR A 168 6.26 -30.55 6.36
C THR A 168 6.18 -29.40 7.35
N THR A 169 5.18 -28.55 7.17
CA THR A 169 4.99 -27.31 7.93
C THR A 169 3.54 -27.22 8.38
N GLY A 170 3.31 -26.88 9.64
CA GLY A 170 1.97 -26.70 10.17
C GLY A 170 1.92 -26.19 11.61
N ALA A 171 0.71 -26.00 12.13
CA ALA A 171 0.46 -25.66 13.52
C ALA A 171 0.47 -26.90 14.41
N LEU A 172 1.18 -26.85 15.53
CA LEU A 172 1.29 -27.94 16.49
C LEU A 172 0.08 -28.02 17.42
N ASN A 173 -0.31 -29.26 17.75
CA ASN A 173 -1.28 -29.56 18.80
C ASN A 173 -0.66 -29.63 20.22
N GLY A 174 0.67 -29.59 20.32
CA GLY A 174 1.41 -29.78 21.56
C GLY A 174 2.68 -28.93 21.64
N PRO A 175 3.47 -29.06 22.71
CA PRO A 175 4.65 -28.22 22.93
C PRO A 175 5.84 -28.56 22.02
N ALA A 176 5.86 -29.75 21.41
CA ALA A 176 6.97 -30.22 20.58
C ALA A 176 6.50 -31.23 19.53
N LEU A 177 7.31 -31.42 18.49
CA LEU A 177 7.12 -32.49 17.51
C LEU A 177 7.43 -33.85 18.13
N PRO A 178 6.66 -34.91 17.83
CA PRO A 178 6.95 -36.25 18.33
C PRO A 178 8.29 -36.74 17.79
N ASN A 179 9.04 -37.46 18.62
CA ASN A 179 10.25 -38.15 18.18
C ASN A 179 9.87 -39.18 17.11
N SER A 180 10.64 -39.24 16.02
CA SER A 180 10.49 -40.25 14.97
C SER A 180 10.72 -41.65 15.56
N ILE A 181 9.67 -42.29 16.07
CA ILE A 181 9.72 -43.70 16.48
C ILE A 181 9.57 -44.52 15.20
N GLY A 182 10.53 -45.44 14.98
CA GLY A 182 10.58 -46.31 13.80
C GLY A 182 9.23 -46.96 13.49
N SER A 183 8.78 -46.79 12.25
CA SER A 183 7.51 -47.34 11.79
C SER A 183 7.53 -48.87 11.80
N PRO A 184 6.43 -49.53 12.24
CA PRO A 184 6.27 -50.97 12.10
C PRO A 184 6.14 -51.35 10.63
N ASN A 185 6.92 -52.35 10.20
CA ASN A 185 6.92 -52.94 8.85
C ASN A 185 5.49 -53.22 8.37
N ARG A 186 4.97 -52.42 7.44
CA ARG A 186 3.72 -52.74 6.71
C ARG A 186 4.06 -53.56 5.45
N PRO A 187 3.22 -54.54 5.06
CA PRO A 187 3.52 -55.39 3.91
C PRO A 187 3.49 -54.59 2.61
N VAL A 188 4.51 -54.80 1.78
CA VAL A 188 4.62 -54.29 0.42
C VAL A 188 3.51 -54.90 -0.43
N GLY A 189 2.49 -54.11 -0.74
CA GLY A 189 1.40 -54.46 -1.66
C GLY A 189 1.29 -53.43 -2.77
N VAL A 190 0.99 -53.89 -3.98
CA VAL A 190 0.99 -53.21 -5.29
C VAL A 190 0.04 -51.98 -5.35
N ARG A 191 0.38 -50.91 -4.65
CA ARG A 191 -0.25 -49.58 -4.76
C ARG A 191 0.83 -48.51 -4.85
N SER A 192 0.61 -47.51 -5.71
CA SER A 192 1.40 -46.29 -5.78
C SER A 192 1.54 -45.65 -4.38
N PHE A 193 2.74 -45.21 -4.03
CA PHE A 193 2.98 -44.60 -2.73
C PHE A 193 2.28 -43.23 -2.64
N ASN A 194 1.53 -43.00 -1.56
CA ASN A 194 0.92 -41.69 -1.31
C ASN A 194 1.95 -40.79 -0.61
N LEU A 195 2.22 -39.60 -1.16
CA LEU A 195 3.17 -38.63 -0.58
C LEU A 195 2.87 -38.33 0.90
N ASN A 196 1.60 -38.22 1.28
CA ASN A 196 1.21 -37.97 2.67
C ASN A 196 1.62 -39.13 3.58
N ASP A 197 1.46 -40.38 3.12
CA ASP A 197 1.83 -41.56 3.89
C ASP A 197 3.36 -41.66 4.03
N ILE A 198 4.10 -41.35 2.95
CA ILE A 198 5.58 -41.32 2.99
C ILE A 198 6.05 -40.25 3.98
N VAL A 199 5.49 -39.03 3.89
CA VAL A 199 5.88 -37.93 4.77
C VAL A 199 5.48 -38.22 6.22
N ASP A 200 4.25 -38.67 6.47
CA ASP A 200 3.79 -39.00 7.82
C ASP A 200 4.60 -40.15 8.44
N GLN A 201 4.95 -41.16 7.64
CA GLN A 201 5.76 -42.30 8.10
C GLN A 201 7.21 -41.91 8.38
N ARG A 202 7.82 -41.06 7.53
CA ARG A 202 9.26 -40.75 7.61
C ARG A 202 9.57 -39.53 8.46
N LEU A 203 8.67 -38.55 8.50
CA LEU A 203 8.80 -37.36 9.37
C LEU A 203 8.04 -37.53 10.69
N GLY A 204 7.29 -38.62 10.89
CA GLY A 204 6.60 -38.91 12.15
C GLY A 204 5.48 -37.91 12.46
N THR A 205 4.80 -37.38 11.45
CA THR A 205 3.86 -36.26 11.59
C THR A 205 2.40 -36.66 11.80
N SER A 206 2.12 -37.96 11.84
CA SER A 206 0.78 -38.49 12.07
C SER A 206 0.20 -38.00 13.41
N GLY A 207 -0.83 -37.14 13.35
CA GLY A 207 -1.59 -36.65 14.51
C GLY A 207 -0.99 -35.43 15.25
N SER A 208 0.22 -34.98 14.92
CA SER A 208 0.89 -33.88 15.64
C SER A 208 0.61 -32.48 15.08
N PHE A 209 0.26 -32.39 13.80
CA PHE A 209 -0.12 -31.14 13.14
C PHE A 209 -1.64 -30.99 13.00
N ILE A 210 -2.17 -29.81 13.32
CA ILE A 210 -3.54 -29.43 12.93
C ILE A 210 -3.55 -29.21 11.42
N ARG A 211 -4.19 -30.12 10.70
CA ARG A 211 -4.44 -29.98 9.25
C ARG A 211 -5.44 -28.83 9.03
N ARG A 212 -4.99 -27.67 8.53
CA ARG A 212 -5.88 -26.61 7.97
C ARG A 212 -5.83 -26.66 6.44
N VAL A 213 -6.17 -25.66 5.60
CA VAL A 213 -6.25 -25.80 4.11
C VAL A 213 -5.27 -25.00 3.15
N GLU A 214 -4.55 -25.65 2.19
CA GLU A 214 -3.59 -25.19 1.13
C GLU A 214 -2.41 -26.19 0.84
N SER A 215 -2.33 -26.76 -0.37
CA SER A 215 -1.18 -27.57 -0.82
C SER A 215 -0.57 -27.00 -2.11
N ARG A 216 0.75 -26.79 -2.14
CA ARG A 216 1.51 -26.50 -3.37
C ARG A 216 2.60 -27.56 -3.52
N VAL A 217 2.39 -28.51 -4.43
CA VAL A 217 3.49 -29.32 -4.95
C VAL A 217 4.06 -28.54 -6.13
N GLN A 218 5.27 -28.00 -5.98
CA GLN A 218 5.95 -27.31 -7.07
C GLN A 218 6.53 -28.37 -8.04
N VAL A 219 5.67 -29.08 -8.77
CA VAL A 219 6.10 -29.93 -9.89
C VAL A 219 6.37 -29.00 -11.07
N THR A 220 7.63 -28.83 -11.43
CA THR A 220 8.01 -28.16 -12.68
C THR A 220 7.72 -29.09 -13.87
N GLN A 221 6.46 -29.28 -14.23
CA GLN A 221 6.09 -29.86 -15.52
C GLN A 221 4.77 -29.28 -16.04
N VAL A 222 4.82 -28.87 -17.30
CA VAL A 222 3.80 -28.11 -18.04
C VAL A 222 2.53 -28.96 -18.29
N ARG A 223 1.36 -28.33 -18.06
CA ARG A 223 -0.02 -28.67 -18.49
C ARG A 223 -0.72 -29.89 -17.85
N ARG A 224 -1.73 -29.62 -17.01
CA ARG A 224 -3.18 -29.68 -17.35
C ARG A 224 -4.04 -29.21 -16.17
N HIS A 225 -5.13 -28.52 -16.50
CA HIS A 225 -6.14 -28.01 -15.57
C HIS A 225 -6.91 -29.15 -14.88
N ILE A 226 -6.89 -29.18 -13.55
CA ILE A 226 -7.91 -29.81 -12.72
C ILE A 226 -8.20 -28.87 -11.55
N TYR A 227 -9.39 -28.26 -11.54
CA TYR A 227 -9.94 -27.60 -10.36
C TYR A 227 -10.46 -28.67 -9.41
N VAL A 228 -9.79 -28.85 -8.27
CA VAL A 228 -10.30 -29.61 -7.12
C VAL A 228 -10.15 -28.70 -5.90
N PHE A 229 -11.08 -28.79 -4.96
CA PHE A 229 -11.06 -28.08 -3.69
C PHE A 229 -10.00 -28.73 -2.77
N PHE A 230 -9.01 -27.97 -2.27
CA PHE A 230 -7.80 -28.51 -1.60
C PHE A 230 -7.72 -28.22 -0.09
N LEU A 231 -6.74 -28.81 0.63
CA LEU A 231 -6.50 -28.90 2.11
C LEU A 231 -4.96 -28.69 2.43
N THR A 232 -4.49 -28.20 3.61
CA THR A 232 -3.12 -27.70 4.00
C THR A 232 -2.55 -28.60 5.05
N ILE A 233 -1.73 -29.48 4.50
CA ILE A 233 -0.35 -29.56 4.91
C ILE A 233 0.45 -29.12 3.68
N LEU A 234 1.42 -28.20 3.85
CA LEU A 234 2.35 -27.89 2.78
C LEU A 234 3.47 -28.94 2.83
N HIS A 235 3.34 -29.96 1.98
CA HIS A 235 4.46 -30.85 1.69
C HIS A 235 5.32 -30.20 0.62
N VAL A 236 6.54 -29.87 1.00
CA VAL A 236 7.53 -29.32 0.07
C VAL A 236 8.53 -30.43 -0.24
N GLN A 237 8.52 -30.90 -1.49
CA GLN A 237 9.63 -31.67 -2.04
C GLN A 237 10.50 -30.71 -2.87
N GLN A 238 11.79 -30.63 -2.54
CA GLN A 238 12.79 -29.92 -3.33
C GLN A 238 13.85 -30.92 -3.77
N GLY A 239 14.12 -31.00 -5.07
CA GLY A 239 15.12 -31.91 -5.63
C GLY A 239 14.75 -33.40 -5.60
N GLY A 240 15.57 -34.21 -6.25
CA GLY A 240 15.30 -35.61 -6.54
C GLY A 240 14.14 -35.80 -7.54
N SER A 241 13.92 -37.03 -7.99
CA SER A 241 12.81 -37.34 -8.90
C SER A 241 11.51 -37.60 -8.13
N SER A 242 10.53 -36.71 -8.24
CA SER A 242 9.19 -36.93 -7.65
C SER A 242 8.51 -38.17 -8.23
N GLU A 243 8.79 -38.51 -9.49
CA GLU A 243 8.28 -39.72 -10.12
C GLU A 243 8.84 -40.97 -9.44
N VAL A 244 10.15 -41.02 -9.17
CA VAL A 244 10.78 -42.14 -8.45
C VAL A 244 10.22 -42.25 -7.03
N LEU A 245 10.05 -41.12 -6.33
CA LEU A 245 9.48 -41.12 -4.97
C LEU A 245 8.06 -41.72 -4.92
N LEU A 246 7.21 -41.38 -5.88
CA LEU A 246 5.81 -41.81 -5.91
C LEU A 246 5.63 -43.23 -6.47
N ASN A 247 6.46 -43.63 -7.43
CA ASN A 247 6.33 -44.90 -8.13
C ASN A 247 7.16 -46.03 -7.50
N GLU A 248 8.38 -45.72 -7.03
CA GLU A 248 9.36 -46.70 -6.55
C GLU A 248 9.62 -46.59 -5.05
N GLY A 249 9.21 -45.47 -4.44
CA GLY A 249 9.24 -45.27 -3.00
C GLY A 249 10.48 -44.55 -2.50
N TYR A 250 10.53 -44.36 -1.17
CA TYR A 250 11.51 -43.51 -0.50
C TYR A 250 12.97 -43.96 -0.69
N GLU A 251 13.26 -45.26 -0.55
CA GLU A 251 14.64 -45.77 -0.67
C GLU A 251 15.17 -45.62 -2.11
N ALA A 252 14.32 -45.87 -3.11
CA ALA A 252 14.67 -45.64 -4.52
C ALA A 252 14.90 -44.15 -4.81
N TRP A 253 14.08 -43.27 -4.21
CA TRP A 253 14.28 -41.82 -4.31
C TRP A 253 15.62 -41.38 -3.70
N LEU A 254 15.99 -41.87 -2.51
CA LEU A 254 17.28 -41.56 -1.89
C LEU A 254 18.46 -41.94 -2.81
N ASN A 255 18.41 -43.14 -3.40
CA ASN A 255 19.44 -43.61 -4.32
C ASN A 255 19.48 -42.73 -5.59
N SER A 256 18.33 -42.37 -6.14
CA SER A 256 18.26 -41.48 -7.32
C SER A 256 18.90 -40.11 -7.08
N VAL A 257 18.81 -39.59 -5.85
CA VAL A 257 19.45 -38.32 -5.46
C VAL A 257 20.97 -38.47 -5.38
N ALA A 258 21.51 -39.63 -5.01
CA ALA A 258 22.94 -39.88 -5.08
C ALA A 258 23.44 -39.95 -6.52
N GLU A 259 22.68 -40.62 -7.40
CA GLU A 259 23.12 -40.97 -8.75
C GLU A 259 22.88 -39.87 -9.78
N THR A 260 21.97 -38.92 -9.51
CA THR A 260 21.56 -37.91 -10.49
C THR A 260 21.79 -36.48 -9.99
N PRO A 261 22.99 -35.89 -10.17
CA PRO A 261 23.27 -34.52 -9.74
C PRO A 261 22.40 -33.44 -10.40
N ALA A 262 21.90 -33.69 -11.61
CA ALA A 262 20.95 -32.81 -12.29
C ALA A 262 19.60 -32.65 -11.54
N SER A 263 19.30 -33.57 -10.62
CA SER A 263 18.11 -33.53 -9.76
C SER A 263 18.30 -32.68 -8.50
N TRP A 264 19.52 -32.27 -8.18
CA TRP A 264 19.80 -31.48 -6.98
C TRP A 264 19.16 -30.09 -7.08
N ARG A 265 18.65 -29.58 -5.97
CA ARG A 265 18.09 -28.22 -5.84
C ARG A 265 18.61 -27.59 -4.55
N VAL A 266 18.54 -26.27 -4.44
CA VAL A 266 18.83 -25.60 -3.15
C VAL A 266 17.76 -26.04 -2.15
N ILE A 267 18.19 -26.65 -1.06
CA ILE A 267 17.32 -27.21 -0.02
C ILE A 267 17.47 -26.52 1.34
N LYS A 268 18.54 -25.74 1.50
CA LYS A 268 18.79 -24.97 2.71
C LYS A 268 19.62 -23.73 2.39
N ILE A 269 19.26 -22.61 2.97
CA ILE A 269 19.96 -21.33 2.87
C ILE A 269 20.24 -20.83 4.28
N PHE A 270 21.50 -20.55 4.55
CA PHE A 270 21.96 -20.02 5.83
C PHE A 270 22.07 -18.51 5.81
N ARG A 271 22.49 -17.95 4.67
CA ARG A 271 22.77 -16.51 4.53
C ARG A 271 22.34 -16.02 3.17
N VAL A 272 21.72 -14.84 3.17
CA VAL A 272 21.41 -14.05 1.98
C VAL A 272 21.95 -12.65 2.16
N ILE A 273 22.14 -11.94 1.05
CA ILE A 273 22.39 -10.50 1.04
C ILE A 273 21.42 -9.82 0.07
N PRO A 274 21.09 -8.53 0.27
CA PRO A 274 20.39 -7.75 -0.74
C PRO A 274 21.19 -7.72 -2.05
N ILE A 275 20.53 -7.78 -3.21
CA ILE A 275 21.25 -7.68 -4.50
C ILE A 275 21.88 -6.31 -4.74
N THR A 276 21.57 -5.32 -3.89
CA THR A 276 22.26 -4.03 -3.89
C THR A 276 23.65 -4.09 -3.26
N ASP A 277 23.92 -5.09 -2.42
CA ASP A 277 25.21 -5.24 -1.75
C ASP A 277 26.31 -5.76 -2.69
N ILE A 278 25.93 -6.31 -3.84
CA ILE A 278 26.87 -6.68 -4.90
C ILE A 278 27.15 -5.52 -5.87
N LEU A 279 26.40 -4.41 -5.80
CA LEU A 279 26.69 -3.22 -6.62
C LEU A 279 27.97 -2.52 -6.11
N GLY A 280 28.64 -1.78 -7.01
CA GLY A 280 29.74 -0.92 -6.59
C GLY A 280 29.27 0.19 -5.63
N ASP A 281 30.12 0.57 -4.68
CA ASP A 281 29.80 1.50 -3.58
C ASP A 281 29.05 2.75 -4.03
N LYS A 282 29.48 3.36 -5.15
CA LYS A 282 28.84 4.56 -5.71
C LYS A 282 27.36 4.35 -6.06
N LEU A 283 27.03 3.23 -6.71
CA LEU A 283 25.64 2.92 -7.09
C LEU A 283 24.84 2.49 -5.87
N ARG A 284 25.43 1.66 -5.02
CA ARG A 284 24.82 1.24 -3.75
C ARG A 284 24.42 2.45 -2.91
N THR A 285 25.34 3.37 -2.65
CA THR A 285 25.07 4.58 -1.88
C THR A 285 24.00 5.45 -2.53
N LYS A 286 23.99 5.58 -3.87
CA LYS A 286 22.93 6.33 -4.58
C LYS A 286 21.55 5.69 -4.38
N VAL A 287 21.45 4.37 -4.51
CA VAL A 287 20.20 3.63 -4.28
C VAL A 287 19.76 3.80 -2.83
N GLU A 288 20.65 3.58 -1.86
CA GLU A 288 20.36 3.74 -0.44
C GLU A 288 19.91 5.17 -0.09
N GLN A 289 20.62 6.19 -0.58
CA GLN A 289 20.26 7.60 -0.40
C GLN A 289 18.92 7.92 -1.05
N LEU A 290 18.64 7.40 -2.25
CA LEU A 290 17.39 7.63 -2.93
C LEU A 290 16.22 7.09 -2.10
N PHE A 291 16.31 5.84 -1.62
CA PHE A 291 15.29 5.27 -0.76
C PHE A 291 15.22 6.01 0.59
N ALA A 292 16.34 6.29 1.25
CA ALA A 292 16.35 7.02 2.52
C ALA A 292 15.72 8.43 2.42
N ASN A 293 16.02 9.17 1.36
CA ASN A 293 15.59 10.56 1.18
C ASN A 293 14.20 10.70 0.55
N SER A 294 13.70 9.65 -0.11
CA SER A 294 12.47 9.75 -0.92
C SER A 294 11.32 8.89 -0.41
N LEU A 295 11.54 8.11 0.65
CA LEU A 295 10.48 7.39 1.34
C LEU A 295 9.51 8.32 2.05
N ILE A 296 9.90 9.56 2.35
CA ILE A 296 9.08 10.48 3.15
C ILE A 296 8.87 11.79 2.41
N TYR A 297 7.61 12.14 2.18
CA TYR A 297 7.17 13.41 1.64
C TYR A 297 6.43 14.19 2.73
N ARG A 298 6.69 15.49 2.89
CA ARG A 298 5.99 16.33 3.87
C ARG A 298 5.14 17.36 3.13
N SER A 299 3.87 17.48 3.49
CA SER A 299 2.97 18.51 2.93
C SER A 299 3.43 19.92 3.30
N PRO A 300 2.87 20.99 2.71
CA PRO A 300 2.92 22.32 3.32
C PRO A 300 2.34 22.31 4.75
N SER A 301 2.80 23.24 5.59
CA SER A 301 2.24 23.44 6.93
C SER A 301 0.98 24.30 6.87
N VAL A 302 0.00 24.01 7.72
CA VAL A 302 -1.25 24.74 7.88
C VAL A 302 -1.36 25.23 9.32
N GLY A 303 -1.76 26.49 9.53
CA GLY A 303 -1.85 27.12 10.85
C GLY A 303 -0.68 28.07 11.15
N SER A 304 -0.52 28.47 12.42
CA SER A 304 0.43 29.52 12.82
C SER A 304 1.89 29.11 12.63
N PRO A 305 2.74 29.97 12.04
CA PRO A 305 4.13 29.65 11.71
C PRO A 305 5.05 29.74 12.93
N HIS A 306 4.86 28.86 13.91
CA HIS A 306 5.78 28.67 15.03
C HIS A 306 6.74 27.50 14.78
N GLY A 307 7.86 27.43 15.51
CA GLY A 307 8.78 26.29 15.41
C GLY A 307 8.11 24.98 15.86
N PHE A 308 8.37 23.88 15.16
CA PHE A 308 7.70 22.59 15.38
C PHE A 308 7.89 22.08 16.82
N GLY A 309 6.78 21.78 17.50
CA GLY A 309 6.75 21.20 18.85
C GLY A 309 6.66 19.68 18.87
N PHE A 310 6.30 19.04 17.75
CA PHE A 310 6.34 17.58 17.59
C PHE A 310 6.62 17.17 16.14
N GLU A 311 7.23 15.98 15.98
CA GLU A 311 7.51 15.37 14.69
C GLU A 311 7.23 13.85 14.71
N GLY A 312 6.34 13.40 13.83
CA GLY A 312 5.93 11.99 13.75
C GLY A 312 6.85 11.05 12.96
N VAL A 313 8.04 11.51 12.52
CA VAL A 313 8.95 10.74 11.63
C VAL A 313 9.75 9.66 12.37
N THR A 314 9.87 9.76 13.68
CA THR A 314 10.75 8.90 14.51
C THR A 314 10.30 7.43 14.58
N ASN A 315 9.11 7.09 14.06
CA ASN A 315 8.45 5.80 14.33
C ASN A 315 8.71 4.72 13.27
N SER A 316 9.85 4.78 12.57
CA SER A 316 10.32 3.71 11.67
C SER A 316 9.28 3.22 10.67
N LEU A 317 8.72 4.14 9.86
CA LEU A 317 7.79 3.83 8.78
C LEU A 317 6.76 2.73 9.11
N ARG A 318 6.19 2.77 10.32
CA ARG A 318 5.13 1.85 10.73
C ARG A 318 3.80 2.30 10.17
N THR A 319 2.89 1.35 9.94
CA THR A 319 1.52 1.66 9.53
C THR A 319 0.74 2.20 10.72
N ILE A 320 -0.04 3.25 10.49
CA ILE A 320 -0.96 3.80 11.49
C ILE A 320 -2.12 2.80 11.67
N GLU A 321 -2.41 2.43 12.92
CA GLU A 321 -3.56 1.60 13.27
C GLU A 321 -4.75 2.48 13.67
N ARG A 322 -4.48 3.54 14.43
CA ARG A 322 -5.51 4.40 15.02
C ARG A 322 -5.04 5.83 15.18
N ILE A 323 -5.91 6.79 14.89
CA ILE A 323 -5.72 8.20 15.21
C ILE A 323 -6.81 8.61 16.21
N THR A 324 -6.40 9.12 17.37
CA THR A 324 -7.33 9.69 18.35
C THR A 324 -7.24 11.20 18.28
N VAL A 325 -8.40 11.86 18.16
CA VAL A 325 -8.49 13.31 18.03
C VAL A 325 -9.28 13.84 19.22
N TRP A 326 -8.67 14.69 20.04
CA TRP A 326 -9.36 15.45 21.07
C TRP A 326 -9.77 16.78 20.49
N PHE A 327 -11.04 17.13 20.63
CA PHE A 327 -11.57 18.35 20.03
C PHE A 327 -12.70 18.93 20.87
N SER A 328 -13.02 20.18 20.56
CA SER A 328 -14.25 20.86 20.97
C SER A 328 -14.89 21.50 19.76
N ASP A 329 -16.07 22.07 19.91
CA ASP A 329 -16.88 22.63 18.81
C ASP A 329 -16.17 23.70 17.95
N SER A 330 -15.04 24.27 18.41
CA SER A 330 -14.29 25.32 17.72
C SER A 330 -12.82 25.04 17.42
N ARG A 331 -12.27 23.92 17.92
CA ARG A 331 -10.83 23.62 17.80
C ARG A 331 -10.46 22.17 18.02
N ILE A 332 -9.37 21.77 17.38
CA ILE A 332 -8.63 20.56 17.67
C ILE A 332 -7.71 20.83 18.85
N ARG A 333 -7.91 20.08 19.93
CA ARG A 333 -7.19 20.26 21.19
C ARG A 333 -5.92 19.43 21.27
N ASP A 334 -5.99 18.19 20.81
CA ASP A 334 -4.84 17.29 20.80
C ASP A 334 -5.02 16.15 19.80
N ILE A 335 -3.93 15.45 19.47
CA ILE A 335 -3.93 14.31 18.56
C ILE A 335 -2.95 13.25 19.08
N SER A 336 -3.31 11.99 19.00
CA SER A 336 -2.38 10.87 19.16
C SER A 336 -2.52 9.86 18.03
N ILE A 337 -1.41 9.19 17.72
CA ILE A 337 -1.33 8.17 16.67
C ILE A 337 -0.81 6.90 17.32
N ARG A 338 -1.57 5.82 17.20
CA ARG A 338 -1.12 4.46 17.53
C ARG A 338 -0.75 3.75 16.24
N TYR A 339 0.43 3.15 16.23
CA TYR A 339 0.97 2.37 15.13
C TYR A 339 0.80 0.88 15.40
N VAL A 340 0.82 0.10 14.32
CA VAL A 340 0.91 -1.36 14.41
C VAL A 340 2.14 -1.75 15.24
N GLY A 341 1.93 -2.70 16.16
CA GLY A 341 2.93 -3.10 17.17
C GLY A 341 2.88 -2.26 18.45
N GLY A 342 1.83 -1.47 18.66
CA GLY A 342 1.52 -0.84 19.95
C GLY A 342 2.26 0.45 20.27
N LEU A 343 3.14 0.93 19.38
CA LEU A 343 3.83 2.20 19.54
C LEU A 343 2.82 3.36 19.45
N VAL A 344 2.95 4.37 20.31
CA VAL A 344 2.06 5.53 20.35
C VAL A 344 2.87 6.82 20.33
N THR A 345 2.47 7.79 19.50
CA THR A 345 2.93 9.18 19.56
C THR A 345 1.80 10.12 19.98
N GLY A 346 2.15 11.15 20.74
CA GLY A 346 1.18 11.99 21.42
C GLY A 346 0.44 11.21 22.53
N PRO A 347 -0.57 11.81 23.15
CA PRO A 347 -0.98 13.21 22.99
C PRO A 347 0.11 14.19 23.44
N TYR A 348 0.10 15.40 22.88
CA TYR A 348 1.21 16.33 23.04
C TYR A 348 1.05 17.30 24.21
N ALA A 349 -0.19 17.68 24.56
CA ALA A 349 -0.45 18.58 25.68
C ALA A 349 -1.80 18.35 26.35
N PHE A 350 -2.88 18.82 25.74
CA PHE A 350 -4.20 18.95 26.38
C PHE A 350 -4.71 17.62 26.96
N ALA A 351 -4.56 16.52 26.23
CA ALA A 351 -5.11 15.23 26.66
C ALA A 351 -4.28 14.54 27.76
N ASN A 352 -3.03 14.96 27.99
CA ASN A 352 -2.23 14.49 29.14
C ASN A 352 -2.84 14.97 30.47
N SER A 353 -3.35 16.21 30.49
CA SER A 353 -4.04 16.77 31.66
C SER A 353 -5.54 16.46 31.69
N ASN A 354 -6.15 16.14 30.54
CA ASN A 354 -7.59 15.96 30.41
C ASN A 354 -7.98 14.69 29.64
N PRO A 355 -7.55 13.48 30.08
CA PRO A 355 -7.71 12.24 29.32
C PRO A 355 -9.18 11.84 29.09
N GLN A 356 -10.09 12.32 29.92
CA GLN A 356 -11.54 12.04 29.84
C GLN A 356 -12.31 13.02 28.93
N SER A 357 -11.62 13.97 28.30
CA SER A 357 -12.28 14.96 27.42
C SER A 357 -12.85 14.32 26.16
N PRO A 358 -13.83 14.97 25.51
CA PRO A 358 -14.37 14.52 24.24
C PRO A 358 -13.27 14.23 23.22
N SER A 359 -13.28 13.00 22.74
CA SER A 359 -12.40 12.54 21.68
C SER A 359 -13.15 11.58 20.77
N ASP A 360 -12.68 11.48 19.54
CA ASP A 360 -13.14 10.48 18.59
C ASP A 360 -11.92 9.76 17.99
N VAL A 361 -12.20 8.59 17.43
CA VAL A 361 -11.20 7.61 17.05
C VAL A 361 -11.42 7.21 15.60
N LEU A 362 -10.44 7.55 14.76
CA LEU A 362 -10.32 6.95 13.45
C LEU A 362 -9.57 5.62 13.60
N VAL A 363 -10.27 4.51 13.36
CA VAL A 363 -9.68 3.17 13.27
C VAL A 363 -9.45 2.84 11.81
N LEU A 364 -8.25 2.36 11.47
CA LEU A 364 -7.89 1.90 10.13
C LEU A 364 -7.94 0.37 10.10
N GLY A 365 -8.60 -0.18 9.08
CA GLY A 365 -8.61 -1.62 8.81
C GLY A 365 -7.24 -2.16 8.41
N SER A 366 -7.08 -3.48 8.40
CA SER A 366 -5.83 -4.12 7.94
C SER A 366 -5.54 -3.72 6.48
N GLY A 367 -4.37 -3.12 6.25
CA GLY A 367 -3.96 -2.62 4.93
C GLY A 367 -4.62 -1.30 4.51
N GLU A 368 -5.50 -0.72 5.32
CA GLU A 368 -6.08 0.60 5.10
C GLU A 368 -5.14 1.69 5.63
N TYR A 369 -5.12 2.84 4.96
CA TYR A 369 -4.31 3.99 5.35
C TYR A 369 -4.99 5.30 4.97
N VAL A 370 -4.56 6.41 5.56
CA VAL A 370 -5.01 7.75 5.18
C VAL A 370 -4.25 8.20 3.93
N THR A 371 -4.94 8.74 2.93
CA THR A 371 -4.35 9.26 1.68
C THR A 371 -4.36 10.78 1.61
N ASP A 372 -5.33 11.42 2.26
CA ASP A 372 -5.52 12.86 2.21
C ASP A 372 -6.07 13.37 3.55
N MET A 373 -5.78 14.64 3.86
CA MET A 373 -6.30 15.32 5.04
C MET A 373 -6.82 16.71 4.66
N PHE A 374 -8.05 17.03 5.07
CA PHE A 374 -8.56 18.39 5.04
C PHE A 374 -8.34 19.05 6.39
N VAL A 375 -7.78 20.26 6.37
CA VAL A 375 -7.47 21.02 7.59
C VAL A 375 -8.07 22.42 7.48
N TRP A 376 -8.86 22.80 8.48
CA TRP A 376 -9.39 24.15 8.65
C TRP A 376 -8.63 24.84 9.78
N HIS A 377 -8.11 26.03 9.53
CA HIS A 377 -7.39 26.82 10.52
C HIS A 377 -8.12 28.12 10.84
N HIS A 378 -8.23 28.42 12.13
CA HIS A 378 -8.88 29.60 12.66
C HIS A 378 -8.06 30.86 12.34
N THR A 379 -8.73 32.00 12.22
CA THR A 379 -8.08 33.31 12.00
C THR A 379 -7.09 33.68 13.12
N ASP A 380 -7.34 33.19 14.32
CA ASP A 380 -6.54 33.46 15.53
C ASP A 380 -5.41 32.43 15.74
N GLY A 381 -5.21 31.50 14.79
CA GLY A 381 -3.98 30.72 14.73
C GLY A 381 -4.00 29.31 15.33
N TRP A 382 -5.17 28.72 15.55
CA TRP A 382 -5.30 27.29 15.89
C TRP A 382 -5.96 26.47 14.79
N ILE A 383 -5.80 25.14 14.84
CA ILE A 383 -6.51 24.23 13.95
C ILE A 383 -7.94 24.08 14.44
N ALA A 384 -8.89 24.54 13.64
CA ALA A 384 -10.31 24.54 13.95
C ALA A 384 -10.96 23.18 13.66
N GLY A 385 -10.51 22.50 12.60
CA GLY A 385 -11.06 21.19 12.25
C GLY A 385 -10.17 20.38 11.32
N ILE A 386 -10.39 19.06 11.34
CA ILE A 386 -9.66 18.08 10.51
C ILE A 386 -10.64 17.03 9.99
N GLN A 387 -10.43 16.57 8.76
CA GLN A 387 -11.07 15.39 8.20
C GLN A 387 -10.02 14.53 7.50
N PHE A 388 -10.08 13.21 7.69
CA PHE A 388 -9.18 12.25 7.05
C PHE A 388 -9.90 11.52 5.92
N VAL A 389 -9.17 11.24 4.84
CA VAL A 389 -9.63 10.42 3.72
C VAL A 389 -8.84 9.12 3.75
N LYS A 390 -9.55 7.99 3.77
CA LYS A 390 -8.94 6.65 3.78
C LYS A 390 -8.72 6.13 2.36
N SER A 391 -7.83 5.16 2.21
CA SER A 391 -7.58 4.43 0.97
C SER A 391 -8.77 3.59 0.49
N SER A 392 -9.74 3.33 1.37
CA SER A 392 -11.05 2.74 1.05
C SER A 392 -12.03 3.72 0.42
N MET A 393 -11.62 4.99 0.23
CA MET A 393 -12.45 6.12 -0.20
C MET A 393 -13.47 6.62 0.84
N GLU A 394 -13.47 6.07 2.05
CA GLU A 394 -14.26 6.60 3.15
C GLU A 394 -13.64 7.88 3.73
N CYS A 395 -14.47 8.87 4.03
CA CYS A 395 -14.08 10.04 4.80
C CYS A 395 -14.41 9.84 6.28
N SER A 396 -13.52 10.27 7.18
CA SER A 396 -13.88 10.42 8.59
C SER A 396 -14.95 11.50 8.75
N PRO A 397 -15.63 11.57 9.92
CA PRO A 397 -16.32 12.78 10.31
C PRO A 397 -15.37 13.99 10.29
N ILE A 398 -15.93 15.18 10.15
CA ILE A 398 -15.18 16.42 10.39
C ILE A 398 -15.09 16.63 11.90
N TYR A 399 -13.86 16.60 12.42
CA TYR A 399 -13.56 16.80 13.83
C TYR A 399 -13.41 18.29 14.15
N GLY A 400 -13.79 18.71 15.35
CA GLY A 400 -13.68 20.10 15.81
C GLY A 400 -14.87 20.96 15.39
N ILE A 401 -14.76 21.61 14.23
CA ILE A 401 -15.71 22.60 13.70
C ILE A 401 -17.11 22.02 13.41
N ARG A 402 -17.93 21.88 14.45
CA ARG A 402 -19.30 21.34 14.35
C ARG A 402 -20.33 22.47 14.45
N ASP A 403 -21.08 22.64 13.36
CA ASP A 403 -22.43 23.24 13.27
C ASP A 403 -22.70 24.64 13.88
N ARG A 404 -21.67 25.41 14.26
CA ARG A 404 -21.89 26.79 14.76
C ARG A 404 -21.47 27.85 13.76
N GLN A 405 -22.43 28.77 13.55
CA GLN A 405 -22.43 29.95 12.67
C GLN A 405 -21.26 30.93 12.88
N SER A 406 -20.39 30.72 13.88
CA SER A 406 -19.47 31.74 14.39
C SER A 406 -17.99 31.38 14.35
N VAL A 407 -17.59 30.20 13.86
CA VAL A 407 -16.16 29.85 13.78
C VAL A 407 -15.54 30.40 12.50
N THR A 408 -14.84 31.53 12.61
CA THR A 408 -14.11 32.16 11.51
C THR A 408 -12.85 31.37 11.20
N THR A 409 -12.91 30.59 10.12
CA THR A 409 -11.75 29.85 9.63
C THR A 409 -11.42 30.26 8.22
N TYR A 410 -10.12 30.30 7.95
CA TYR A 410 -9.61 30.34 6.60
C TYR A 410 -10.10 29.13 5.79
N PRO A 411 -9.91 29.17 4.47
CA PRO A 411 -10.30 28.09 3.58
C PRO A 411 -9.77 26.72 4.02
N PRO A 412 -10.52 25.63 3.77
CA PRO A 412 -9.96 24.31 3.93
C PRO A 412 -8.71 24.17 3.07
N VAL A 413 -7.65 23.64 3.67
CA VAL A 413 -6.44 23.23 2.96
C VAL A 413 -6.46 21.73 2.81
N LEU A 414 -6.34 21.26 1.56
CA LEU A 414 -6.14 19.85 1.25
C LEU A 414 -4.65 19.52 1.36
N LEU A 415 -4.28 18.78 2.40
CA LEU A 415 -2.99 18.11 2.48
C LEU A 415 -3.11 16.77 1.77
N SER A 416 -2.84 16.75 0.47
CA SER A 416 -2.89 15.52 -0.31
C SER A 416 -1.58 14.74 -0.20
N GLY A 417 -1.70 13.44 0.04
CA GLY A 417 -0.59 12.49 -0.10
C GLY A 417 -0.35 12.09 -1.55
N ASN A 418 -1.19 12.49 -2.51
CA ASN A 418 -1.19 12.00 -3.89
C ASN A 418 -1.22 10.45 -3.95
N GLY A 419 -2.01 9.84 -3.06
CA GLY A 419 -2.15 8.38 -2.94
C GLY A 419 -1.13 7.73 -2.02
N ASN A 420 -0.11 8.46 -1.57
CA ASN A 420 0.83 7.98 -0.54
C ASN A 420 0.12 7.82 0.82
N ALA A 421 0.55 6.84 1.60
CA ALA A 421 0.01 6.62 2.93
C ALA A 421 0.50 7.67 3.93
N LEU A 422 -0.38 8.10 4.84
CA LEU A 422 0.02 8.93 5.98
C LEU A 422 0.94 8.11 6.90
N LEU A 423 2.15 8.62 7.09
CA LEU A 423 3.12 8.11 8.04
C LEU A 423 2.93 8.72 9.42
N GLY A 424 2.60 10.00 9.48
CA GLY A 424 2.47 10.71 10.74
C GLY A 424 2.18 12.18 10.53
N MET A 425 2.26 12.95 11.60
CA MET A 425 2.02 14.39 11.59
C MET A 425 3.13 15.11 12.34
N SER A 426 3.45 16.32 11.92
CA SER A 426 4.29 17.25 12.66
C SER A 426 3.56 18.58 12.82
N GLY A 427 3.85 19.32 13.86
CA GLY A 427 3.11 20.54 14.13
C GLY A 427 3.57 21.27 15.37
N THR A 428 2.76 22.24 15.78
CA THR A 428 2.93 23.02 17.01
C THR A 428 1.66 22.96 17.82
N PHE A 429 1.79 23.13 19.13
CA PHE A 429 0.68 23.10 20.06
C PHE A 429 0.91 24.06 21.21
N THR A 430 -0.18 24.43 21.86
CA THR A 430 -0.21 25.07 23.17
C THR A 430 -0.79 24.07 24.18
N SER A 431 -0.96 24.48 25.43
CA SER A 431 -1.62 23.66 26.45
C SER A 431 -3.08 23.30 26.13
N ASP A 432 -3.73 24.01 25.20
CA ASP A 432 -5.16 23.86 24.90
C ASP A 432 -5.47 23.47 23.44
N ASN A 433 -4.54 23.67 22.51
CA ASN A 433 -4.82 23.42 21.09
C ASN A 433 -3.61 23.09 20.24
N ILE A 434 -3.89 22.44 19.12
CA ILE A 434 -2.95 22.32 18.01
C ILE A 434 -2.97 23.62 17.21
N CYS A 435 -1.81 24.25 17.03
CA CYS A 435 -1.69 25.54 16.35
C CYS A 435 -1.29 25.39 14.88
N GLN A 436 -0.52 24.36 14.57
CA GLN A 436 -0.03 24.08 13.23
C GLN A 436 0.00 22.59 12.97
N LEU A 437 -0.30 22.18 11.73
CA LEU A 437 -0.20 20.80 11.26
C LEU A 437 0.47 20.71 9.90
N LYS A 438 1.21 19.62 9.74
CA LYS A 438 1.85 19.19 8.51
C LYS A 438 1.70 17.67 8.44
N ALA A 439 1.20 17.18 7.33
CA ALA A 439 1.08 15.77 7.08
C ALA A 439 2.41 15.22 6.55
N ILE A 440 2.77 14.03 7.02
CA ILE A 440 3.98 13.32 6.62
C ILE A 440 3.52 12.04 5.95
N TRP A 441 3.90 11.89 4.70
CA TRP A 441 3.48 10.83 3.81
C TRP A 441 4.66 9.89 3.54
N ARG A 442 4.36 8.62 3.30
CA ARG A 442 5.34 7.62 2.89
C ARG A 442 5.07 7.12 1.47
N SER A 443 6.10 7.07 0.64
CA SER A 443 5.97 6.77 -0.81
C SER A 443 6.09 5.28 -1.16
N ASP A 444 6.28 4.43 -0.16
CA ASP A 444 6.32 2.98 -0.34
C ASP A 444 4.96 2.30 -0.31
N VAL A 445 3.97 2.94 0.31
CA VAL A 445 2.58 2.51 0.26
C VAL A 445 1.80 3.54 -0.55
N VAL A 446 1.38 3.15 -1.75
CA VAL A 446 0.71 4.06 -2.70
C VAL A 446 -0.57 3.45 -3.24
N MET A 447 -1.62 4.25 -3.21
CA MET A 447 -2.90 3.94 -3.83
C MET A 447 -2.80 4.06 -5.36
N LYS A 448 -2.85 2.93 -6.06
CA LYS A 448 -2.69 2.87 -7.53
C LYS A 448 -3.75 3.64 -8.32
N ARG A 449 -4.94 3.86 -7.75
CA ARG A 449 -6.09 4.48 -8.42
C ARG A 449 -6.35 5.92 -7.93
N GLN A 450 -5.31 6.63 -7.50
CA GLN A 450 -5.44 8.03 -7.12
C GLN A 450 -5.18 8.95 -8.32
N ARG A 451 -6.04 9.96 -8.52
CA ARG A 451 -5.79 11.06 -9.47
C ARG A 451 -4.98 12.14 -8.76
N GLN A 452 -4.02 12.74 -9.46
CA GLN A 452 -3.35 13.92 -8.91
C GLN A 452 -4.37 15.05 -8.74
N THR A 453 -4.32 15.77 -7.62
CA THR A 453 -5.23 16.87 -7.33
C THR A 453 -4.52 18.19 -7.10
N GLN A 454 -5.22 19.29 -7.40
CA GLN A 454 -4.83 20.65 -7.08
C GLN A 454 -6.07 21.40 -6.59
N THR A 455 -5.90 22.50 -5.87
CA THR A 455 -7.02 23.24 -5.30
C THR A 455 -6.98 24.72 -5.64
N SER A 456 -8.17 25.32 -5.72
CA SER A 456 -8.35 26.77 -5.84
C SER A 456 -9.51 27.19 -4.96
N PHE A 457 -9.48 28.41 -4.41
CA PHE A 457 -10.46 28.85 -3.43
C PHE A 457 -11.03 30.22 -3.77
N THR A 458 -12.30 30.45 -3.44
CA THR A 458 -12.93 31.77 -3.42
C THR A 458 -14.02 31.85 -2.35
N GLY A 459 -14.32 33.06 -1.88
CA GLY A 459 -15.43 33.33 -0.95
C GLY A 459 -14.98 33.76 0.45
N SER A 460 -15.82 33.50 1.45
CA SER A 460 -15.64 33.94 2.83
C SER A 460 -15.13 32.88 3.82
N ASN A 461 -14.84 33.36 5.03
CA ASN A 461 -14.38 32.58 6.17
C ASN A 461 -15.53 32.11 7.09
N TYR A 462 -16.80 32.25 6.69
CA TYR A 462 -17.99 31.97 7.51
C TYR A 462 -18.81 30.78 7.00
N GLY A 463 -19.68 30.23 7.85
CA GLY A 463 -20.65 29.19 7.52
C GLY A 463 -20.21 27.76 7.89
N ASN A 464 -21.15 26.82 7.72
CA ASN A 464 -20.93 25.40 8.05
C ASN A 464 -20.11 24.71 6.96
N VAL A 465 -19.11 23.95 7.38
CA VAL A 465 -18.20 23.26 6.47
C VAL A 465 -18.89 22.12 5.73
N PHE A 466 -18.53 21.91 4.48
CA PHE A 466 -18.91 20.73 3.71
C PHE A 466 -17.75 20.22 2.87
N ASN A 467 -17.80 18.93 2.55
CA ASN A 467 -16.88 18.26 1.64
C ASN A 467 -17.66 17.28 0.79
N ASP A 468 -17.68 17.49 -0.54
CA ASP A 468 -18.45 16.62 -1.42
C ASP A 468 -17.75 15.29 -1.73
N LEU A 469 -16.47 15.11 -1.34
CA LEU A 469 -15.70 13.90 -1.61
C LEU A 469 -16.44 12.61 -1.16
N GLN A 470 -17.18 12.68 -0.05
CA GLN A 470 -17.97 11.56 0.47
C GLN A 470 -19.13 11.11 -0.44
N TYR A 471 -19.51 11.91 -1.45
CA TYR A 471 -20.54 11.58 -2.42
C TYR A 471 -19.98 10.94 -3.70
N LEU A 472 -18.65 10.82 -3.81
CA LEU A 472 -17.99 10.15 -4.93
C LEU A 472 -17.83 8.68 -4.58
N ALA A 473 -18.56 7.79 -5.25
CA ALA A 473 -18.47 6.36 -4.98
C ALA A 473 -17.14 5.74 -5.44
N ASP A 474 -16.50 6.31 -6.47
CA ASP A 474 -15.13 5.99 -6.86
C ASP A 474 -14.44 7.26 -7.42
N PRO A 475 -13.71 8.01 -6.59
CA PRO A 475 -13.00 9.23 -7.01
C PRO A 475 -12.09 9.08 -8.22
N ALA A 476 -11.59 7.87 -8.52
CA ALA A 476 -10.73 7.64 -9.68
C ALA A 476 -11.50 7.75 -11.01
N THR A 477 -12.83 7.52 -10.97
CA THR A 477 -13.70 7.52 -12.15
C THR A 477 -14.79 8.59 -12.08
N ALA A 478 -14.92 9.27 -10.93
CA ALA A 478 -15.96 10.24 -10.67
C ALA A 478 -15.84 11.48 -11.57
N ARG A 479 -17.00 11.98 -12.00
CA ARG A 479 -17.17 13.28 -12.66
C ARG A 479 -18.43 13.96 -12.18
N ILE A 480 -18.47 15.29 -12.29
CA ILE A 480 -19.71 16.06 -12.19
C ILE A 480 -20.57 15.76 -13.42
N ALA A 481 -21.85 15.48 -13.20
CA ALA A 481 -22.82 15.21 -14.26
C ALA A 481 -23.89 16.30 -14.35
N GLN A 482 -24.26 16.91 -13.22
CA GLN A 482 -25.27 17.95 -13.18
C GLN A 482 -24.99 18.92 -12.02
N ILE A 483 -25.28 20.19 -12.24
CA ILE A 483 -25.30 21.22 -11.20
C ILE A 483 -26.65 21.89 -11.25
N THR A 484 -27.37 21.86 -10.15
CA THR A 484 -28.65 22.53 -9.98
C THR A 484 -28.45 23.73 -9.07
N ALA A 485 -28.97 24.89 -9.45
CA ALA A 485 -28.92 26.07 -8.62
C ALA A 485 -30.27 26.78 -8.55
N ARG A 486 -30.49 27.50 -7.44
CA ARG A 486 -31.62 28.40 -7.27
C ARG A 486 -31.09 29.76 -6.81
N ALA A 487 -31.66 30.81 -7.38
CA ALA A 487 -31.27 32.17 -7.06
C ALA A 487 -32.46 33.11 -7.21
N GLU A 488 -32.66 33.96 -6.20
CA GLU A 488 -33.77 34.90 -6.19
C GLU A 488 -33.38 36.24 -6.85
N GLY A 489 -34.11 36.59 -7.91
CA GLY A 489 -33.98 37.83 -8.65
C GLY A 489 -34.94 38.92 -8.16
N GLY A 490 -34.86 39.34 -6.90
CA GLY A 490 -35.49 40.60 -6.44
C GLY A 490 -36.60 40.50 -5.38
N LEU A 491 -36.40 41.30 -4.32
CA LEU A 491 -37.37 41.78 -3.31
C LEU A 491 -38.30 40.74 -2.65
N ALA A 492 -37.74 39.84 -1.83
CA ALA A 492 -38.50 39.22 -0.74
C ALA A 492 -38.12 39.83 0.61
N ASN A 493 -38.85 40.88 1.00
CA ASN A 493 -38.99 41.26 2.40
C ASN A 493 -39.81 40.18 3.12
N LEU A 494 -39.17 39.07 3.53
CA LEU A 494 -39.80 38.13 4.45
C LEU A 494 -39.39 38.46 5.88
N ARG A 495 -40.28 39.24 6.55
CA ARG A 495 -40.26 39.47 8.00
C ARG A 495 -40.35 38.13 8.74
N LEU A 496 -39.22 37.64 9.23
CA LEU A 496 -39.19 36.80 10.43
C LEU A 496 -38.49 37.56 11.54
N GLY A 497 -39.18 37.64 12.67
CA GLY A 497 -38.85 38.49 13.80
C GLY A 497 -37.39 38.34 14.26
N HIS A 498 -36.76 39.50 14.42
CA HIS A 498 -35.50 39.80 15.09
C HIS A 498 -34.15 39.81 14.33
N PHE A 499 -34.03 39.30 13.10
CA PHE A 499 -32.85 39.56 12.23
C PHE A 499 -33.21 39.82 10.76
N SER A 500 -34.42 40.31 10.49
CA SER A 500 -34.89 40.63 9.14
C SER A 500 -34.39 42.01 8.68
N ASN A 501 -33.19 42.05 8.10
CA ASN A 501 -32.82 43.04 7.08
C ASN A 501 -31.62 42.53 6.26
N VAL A 502 -31.85 42.37 4.93
CA VAL A 502 -30.82 42.30 3.85
C VAL A 502 -30.14 40.95 3.56
N ILE A 503 -30.88 39.93 3.08
CA ILE A 503 -30.28 38.91 2.18
C ILE A 503 -31.21 38.72 0.98
N ASN A 504 -31.14 39.66 0.02
CA ASN A 504 -32.01 39.71 -1.17
C ASN A 504 -31.42 38.96 -2.40
N SER A 505 -30.42 38.09 -2.20
CA SER A 505 -29.79 37.31 -3.26
C SER A 505 -28.85 36.25 -2.67
N SER A 506 -29.40 35.07 -2.35
CA SER A 506 -28.63 33.89 -1.93
C SER A 506 -28.58 32.88 -3.08
N LEU A 507 -27.41 32.32 -3.35
CA LEU A 507 -27.22 31.23 -4.30
C LEU A 507 -27.30 29.89 -3.55
N ARG A 508 -28.23 29.02 -3.98
CA ARG A 508 -28.25 27.60 -3.61
C ARG A 508 -27.59 26.77 -4.69
N ILE A 509 -26.73 25.81 -4.32
CA ILE A 509 -26.10 24.86 -5.25
C ILE A 509 -26.32 23.43 -4.77
N GLN A 510 -26.59 22.53 -5.70
CA GLN A 510 -26.64 21.09 -5.50
C GLN A 510 -25.92 20.40 -6.66
N THR A 511 -25.06 19.42 -6.34
CA THR A 511 -24.20 18.78 -7.34
C THR A 511 -24.55 17.31 -7.44
N THR A 512 -24.68 16.82 -8.67
CA THR A 512 -24.76 15.39 -8.98
C THR A 512 -23.40 14.91 -9.49
N TYR A 513 -22.87 13.88 -8.84
CA TYR A 513 -21.70 13.13 -9.27
C TYR A 513 -22.12 11.80 -9.89
N VAL A 514 -21.35 11.36 -10.89
CA VAL A 514 -21.44 10.00 -11.46
C VAL A 514 -20.07 9.35 -11.36
N SER A 515 -20.03 8.14 -10.83
CA SER A 515 -18.82 7.29 -10.71
C SER A 515 -19.07 5.94 -11.38
N VAL A 516 -18.00 5.27 -11.80
CA VAL A 516 -18.07 3.87 -12.23
C VAL A 516 -17.60 2.98 -11.10
N VAL A 517 -18.50 2.13 -10.59
CA VAL A 517 -18.19 1.15 -9.56
C VAL A 517 -18.41 -0.25 -10.13
N GLY A 518 -17.35 -1.03 -10.23
CA GLY A 518 -17.38 -2.33 -10.91
C GLY A 518 -17.76 -2.19 -12.38
N ARG A 519 -18.95 -2.66 -12.77
CA ARG A 519 -19.49 -2.55 -14.13
C ARG A 519 -20.65 -1.55 -14.25
N GLY A 520 -21.05 -0.91 -13.15
CA GLY A 520 -22.21 -0.02 -13.10
C GLY A 520 -21.84 1.45 -12.99
N LEU A 521 -22.75 2.31 -13.45
CA LEU A 521 -22.73 3.74 -13.16
C LEU A 521 -23.47 3.98 -11.85
N TYR A 522 -22.81 4.65 -10.91
CA TYR A 522 -23.38 5.08 -9.66
C TYR A 522 -23.58 6.58 -9.70
N ARG A 523 -24.81 7.04 -9.46
CA ARG A 523 -25.20 8.45 -9.42
C ARG A 523 -25.47 8.84 -7.98
N SER A 524 -24.87 9.95 -7.55
CA SER A 524 -24.97 10.48 -6.19
C SER A 524 -25.24 11.96 -6.22
N GLU A 525 -26.10 12.45 -5.34
CA GLU A 525 -26.48 13.86 -5.26
C GLU A 525 -26.13 14.40 -3.88
N THR A 526 -25.53 15.59 -3.83
CA THR A 526 -25.21 16.25 -2.57
C THR A 526 -26.48 16.82 -1.92
N PRO A 527 -26.46 17.11 -0.61
CA PRO A 527 -27.43 18.01 -0.02
C PRO A 527 -27.36 19.39 -0.69
N PRO A 528 -28.49 20.12 -0.77
CA PRO A 528 -28.47 21.49 -1.23
C PRO A 528 -27.71 22.40 -0.27
N ARG A 529 -26.84 23.25 -0.82
CA ARG A 529 -26.06 24.24 -0.07
C ARG A 529 -26.67 25.61 -0.31
N GLY A 530 -27.40 26.14 0.67
CA GLY A 530 -28.11 27.44 0.57
C GLY A 530 -29.64 27.31 0.68
N TRP A 531 -30.35 28.43 0.66
CA TRP A 531 -31.81 28.47 0.81
C TRP A 531 -32.56 28.03 -0.45
N ASP A 532 -33.73 27.46 -0.24
CA ASP A 532 -34.60 26.99 -1.31
C ASP A 532 -35.55 28.10 -1.81
N THR A 533 -34.99 29.22 -2.27
CA THR A 533 -35.77 30.33 -2.85
C THR A 533 -35.35 30.67 -4.28
N GLY A 534 -36.31 31.12 -5.07
CA GLY A 534 -36.10 31.53 -6.47
C GLY A 534 -36.27 30.41 -7.51
N PRO A 535 -36.24 30.77 -8.81
CA PRO A 535 -36.32 29.84 -9.92
C PRO A 535 -35.13 28.86 -9.93
N GLU A 536 -35.42 27.63 -10.31
CA GLU A 536 -34.41 26.58 -10.51
C GLU A 536 -33.80 26.67 -11.90
N SER A 537 -32.48 26.58 -11.94
CA SER A 537 -31.68 26.44 -13.16
C SER A 537 -30.80 25.21 -13.03
N THR A 538 -30.72 24.44 -14.11
CA THR A 538 -29.96 23.19 -14.15
C THR A 538 -28.97 23.21 -15.29
N ILE A 539 -27.73 22.85 -14.98
CA ILE A 539 -26.67 22.56 -15.94
C ILE A 539 -26.48 21.05 -15.98
N THR A 540 -26.66 20.43 -17.15
CA THR A 540 -26.38 19.01 -17.38
C THR A 540 -25.16 18.89 -18.29
N LEU A 541 -24.18 18.10 -17.85
CA LEU A 541 -22.92 17.86 -18.57
C LEU A 541 -23.00 16.54 -19.34
N GLU A 542 -22.80 16.64 -20.67
CA GLU A 542 -22.75 15.48 -21.55
C GLU A 542 -21.57 14.55 -21.24
N ASP A 543 -21.60 13.34 -21.80
CA ASP A 543 -20.40 12.50 -21.81
C ASP A 543 -19.25 13.21 -22.56
N GLY A 544 -18.07 13.20 -21.92
CA GLY A 544 -16.89 13.92 -22.41
C GLY A 544 -16.93 15.45 -22.22
N GLU A 545 -17.98 16.00 -21.62
CA GLU A 545 -18.02 17.40 -21.19
C GLU A 545 -17.55 17.53 -19.75
N TYR A 546 -16.54 18.38 -19.53
CA TYR A 546 -15.91 18.59 -18.23
C TYR A 546 -15.75 20.08 -17.95
N ILE A 547 -15.93 20.46 -16.69
CA ILE A 547 -15.71 21.82 -16.22
C ILE A 547 -14.19 22.05 -16.14
N ILE A 548 -13.71 23.04 -16.89
CA ILE A 548 -12.30 23.44 -17.02
C ILE A 548 -12.06 24.88 -16.55
N GLY A 549 -13.09 25.55 -16.03
CA GLY A 549 -12.97 26.89 -15.48
C GLY A 549 -14.23 27.30 -14.74
N VAL A 550 -14.08 28.19 -13.77
CA VAL A 550 -15.18 28.77 -13.00
C VAL A 550 -14.95 30.27 -12.85
N ARG A 551 -15.98 31.08 -13.10
CA ARG A 551 -15.96 32.52 -12.81
C ARG A 551 -17.23 32.94 -12.10
N GLY A 552 -17.24 34.11 -11.49
CA GLY A 552 -18.42 34.57 -10.77
C GLY A 552 -18.15 35.79 -9.91
N SER A 553 -19.03 36.00 -8.93
CA SER A 553 -18.92 37.12 -8.00
C SER A 553 -19.40 36.79 -6.59
N HIS A 554 -18.80 37.44 -5.59
CA HIS A 554 -19.16 37.35 -4.18
C HIS A 554 -18.96 38.68 -3.46
N ASN A 555 -19.40 38.79 -2.20
CA ASN A 555 -19.27 40.02 -1.40
C ASN A 555 -18.47 39.85 -0.10
N HIS A 556 -17.52 38.91 -0.11
CA HIS A 556 -16.75 38.46 1.06
C HIS A 556 -17.58 37.83 2.18
N HIS A 557 -18.90 37.75 2.02
CA HIS A 557 -19.78 37.05 2.95
C HIS A 557 -20.35 35.82 2.25
N TRP A 558 -20.96 35.98 1.07
CA TRP A 558 -21.51 34.88 0.30
C TRP A 558 -21.36 35.05 -1.21
N MET A 559 -21.54 33.93 -1.91
CA MET A 559 -21.51 33.80 -3.35
C MET A 559 -22.82 34.36 -3.94
N HIS A 560 -22.68 35.31 -4.85
CA HIS A 560 -23.80 35.91 -5.56
C HIS A 560 -24.01 35.27 -6.93
N GLN A 561 -22.92 34.95 -7.62
CA GLN A 561 -22.95 34.38 -8.96
C GLN A 561 -21.86 33.34 -9.13
N ILE A 562 -22.15 32.28 -9.89
CA ILE A 562 -21.17 31.31 -10.37
C ILE A 562 -21.49 30.90 -11.80
N GLN A 563 -20.48 30.80 -12.63
CA GLN A 563 -20.57 30.38 -14.02
C GLN A 563 -19.53 29.28 -14.26
N PHE A 564 -19.98 28.18 -14.87
CA PHE A 564 -19.14 27.04 -15.19
C PHE A 564 -18.77 27.05 -16.67
N ILE A 565 -17.47 26.96 -16.94
CA ILE A 565 -16.89 26.91 -18.29
C ILE A 565 -16.45 25.47 -18.53
N THR A 566 -16.90 24.88 -19.64
CA THR A 566 -16.54 23.52 -20.02
C THR A 566 -15.62 23.49 -21.23
N ASN A 567 -15.03 22.34 -21.49
CA ASN A 567 -14.27 22.09 -22.71
C ASN A 567 -15.13 22.14 -24.00
N LYS A 568 -16.46 22.24 -23.90
CA LYS A 568 -17.37 22.33 -25.05
C LYS A 568 -18.05 23.69 -25.17
N LYS A 569 -18.41 24.32 -24.05
CA LYS A 569 -19.21 25.56 -24.05
C LYS A 569 -19.11 26.31 -22.72
N GLU A 570 -19.52 27.57 -22.75
CA GLU A 570 -19.80 28.34 -21.54
C GLU A 570 -21.28 28.20 -21.17
N HIS A 571 -21.57 27.75 -19.95
CA HIS A 571 -22.96 27.71 -19.46
C HIS A 571 -23.38 29.09 -18.94
N PRO A 572 -24.68 29.43 -18.93
CA PRO A 572 -25.16 30.67 -18.35
C PRO A 572 -24.77 30.81 -16.87
N PRO A 573 -24.50 32.04 -16.37
CA PRO A 573 -24.23 32.24 -14.96
C PRO A 573 -25.46 31.90 -14.10
N LEU A 574 -25.22 31.22 -12.98
CA LEU A 574 -26.19 30.92 -11.94
C LEU A 574 -26.07 31.98 -10.85
N GLY A 575 -27.19 32.57 -10.41
CA GLY A 575 -27.16 33.61 -9.38
C GLY A 575 -27.51 35.02 -9.88
N THR A 576 -27.03 36.02 -9.15
CA THR A 576 -27.23 37.45 -9.42
C THR A 576 -25.88 38.13 -9.59
N ASP A 577 -25.80 39.15 -10.44
CA ASP A 577 -24.61 39.95 -10.70
C ASP A 577 -24.27 40.97 -9.58
N LYS A 578 -24.90 40.86 -8.41
CA LYS A 578 -24.77 41.82 -7.29
C LYS A 578 -23.49 41.68 -6.46
N GLY A 579 -22.66 40.66 -6.72
CA GLY A 579 -21.38 40.51 -6.04
C GLY A 579 -20.39 41.59 -6.47
N ASN A 580 -19.69 42.18 -5.51
CA ASN A 580 -18.72 43.26 -5.76
C ASN A 580 -17.28 42.77 -5.94
N VAL A 581 -17.00 41.49 -5.64
CA VAL A 581 -15.71 40.84 -5.88
C VAL A 581 -15.87 39.83 -7.00
N LEU A 582 -15.23 40.10 -8.14
CA LEU A 582 -15.20 39.18 -9.28
C LEU A 582 -14.06 38.17 -9.12
N PHE A 583 -14.28 36.95 -9.55
CA PHE A 583 -13.23 35.94 -9.66
C PHE A 583 -13.35 35.18 -10.99
N SER A 584 -12.21 34.73 -11.50
CA SER A 584 -12.11 33.84 -12.67
C SER A 584 -10.95 32.89 -12.44
N ILE A 585 -11.23 31.59 -12.43
CA ILE A 585 -10.30 30.53 -12.10
C ILE A 585 -10.33 29.53 -13.24
N ASP A 586 -9.22 29.44 -13.98
CA ASP A 586 -9.02 28.38 -14.97
C ASP A 586 -8.50 27.12 -14.30
N ALA A 587 -8.84 25.96 -14.87
CA ALA A 587 -8.32 24.70 -14.37
C ALA A 587 -6.78 24.70 -14.47
N PRO A 588 -6.09 24.25 -13.40
CA PRO A 588 -4.64 24.08 -13.45
C PRO A 588 -4.25 23.01 -14.46
N LYS A 589 -2.96 22.99 -14.80
CA LYS A 589 -2.37 21.96 -15.66
C LYS A 589 -1.58 20.96 -14.82
N THR A 590 -1.56 19.71 -15.25
CA THR A 590 -0.65 18.69 -14.72
C THR A 590 0.79 19.04 -15.07
N ILE A 591 1.75 18.31 -14.48
CA ILE A 591 3.17 18.48 -14.82
C ILE A 591 3.44 18.25 -16.32
N ASP A 592 2.66 17.38 -16.96
CA ASP A 592 2.71 17.11 -18.41
C ASP A 592 2.00 18.19 -19.26
N GLY A 593 1.51 19.26 -18.65
CA GLY A 593 0.79 20.35 -19.33
C GLY A 593 -0.66 20.03 -19.72
N LYS A 594 -1.23 18.90 -19.29
CA LYS A 594 -2.63 18.54 -19.57
C LYS A 594 -3.57 19.32 -18.65
N THR A 595 -4.65 19.85 -19.21
CA THR A 595 -5.67 20.56 -18.43
C THR A 595 -6.36 19.60 -17.46
N MET A 596 -6.41 19.97 -16.18
CA MET A 596 -7.18 19.26 -15.15
C MET A 596 -8.67 19.62 -15.27
N ILE A 597 -9.52 18.90 -14.56
CA ILE A 597 -10.97 19.15 -14.55
C ILE A 597 -11.49 19.33 -13.13
N LEU A 598 -12.59 20.05 -12.97
CA LEU A 598 -13.23 20.16 -11.66
C LEU A 598 -13.74 18.79 -11.24
N HIS A 599 -13.20 18.28 -10.14
CA HIS A 599 -13.46 16.95 -9.64
C HIS A 599 -14.61 16.94 -8.64
N TYR A 600 -14.48 17.74 -7.58
CA TYR A 600 -15.51 17.94 -6.56
C TYR A 600 -15.29 19.29 -5.86
N MET A 601 -16.24 19.65 -5.01
CA MET A 601 -16.21 20.89 -4.23
C MET A 601 -16.20 20.59 -2.73
N ALA A 602 -15.45 21.40 -1.99
CA ALA A 602 -15.57 21.52 -0.54
C ALA A 602 -15.75 22.99 -0.20
N GLY A 603 -16.12 23.35 1.01
CA GLY A 603 -16.31 24.77 1.32
C GLY A 603 -17.13 25.02 2.56
N LYS A 604 -17.84 26.15 2.55
CA LYS A 604 -18.74 26.56 3.62
C LYS A 604 -20.09 27.05 3.09
N SER A 605 -21.15 26.70 3.80
CA SER A 605 -22.51 27.12 3.48
C SER A 605 -23.38 27.25 4.72
N GLU A 606 -24.24 28.26 4.76
CA GLU A 606 -25.21 28.47 5.84
C GLU A 606 -26.31 29.41 5.34
N GLY A 607 -27.44 28.87 4.88
CA GLY A 607 -28.49 29.63 4.18
C GLY A 607 -28.06 30.19 2.81
N CYS A 608 -26.77 30.33 2.55
CA CYS A 608 -26.14 30.66 1.27
C CYS A 608 -24.81 29.94 1.16
N VAL A 609 -24.24 29.85 -0.05
CA VAL A 609 -22.87 29.38 -0.21
C VAL A 609 -21.93 30.52 0.18
N HIS A 610 -21.14 30.32 1.24
CA HIS A 610 -20.19 31.31 1.74
C HIS A 610 -18.86 31.25 1.00
N SER A 611 -18.37 30.04 0.77
CA SER A 611 -17.12 29.81 0.06
C SER A 611 -17.01 28.42 -0.55
N ILE A 612 -16.16 28.32 -1.58
CA ILE A 612 -15.91 27.08 -2.32
C ILE A 612 -14.40 26.90 -2.52
N LEU A 613 -13.92 25.73 -2.10
CA LEU A 613 -12.68 25.11 -2.53
C LEU A 613 -12.99 24.20 -3.73
N PHE A 614 -12.53 24.61 -4.90
CA PHE A 614 -12.56 23.81 -6.11
C PHE A 614 -11.40 22.82 -6.07
N VAL A 615 -11.71 21.52 -6.10
CA VAL A 615 -10.69 20.48 -6.21
C VAL A 615 -10.62 20.03 -7.66
N TRP A 616 -9.48 20.31 -8.29
CA TRP A 616 -9.15 19.93 -9.65
C TRP A 616 -8.44 18.59 -9.66
N ALA A 617 -8.72 17.74 -10.64
CA ALA A 617 -8.02 16.46 -10.81
C ALA A 617 -7.73 16.17 -12.28
N GLU A 618 -6.80 15.25 -12.53
CA GLU A 618 -6.56 14.67 -13.87
C GLU A 618 -7.84 14.08 -14.46
N MET A 619 -7.90 13.75 -15.75
CA MET A 619 -9.10 13.17 -16.36
C MET A 619 -9.54 11.87 -15.64
N PRO A 620 -10.86 11.57 -15.55
CA PRO A 620 -11.34 10.34 -14.94
C PRO A 620 -10.77 9.13 -15.68
N LEU A 621 -10.39 8.09 -14.94
CA LEU A 621 -9.84 6.88 -15.54
C LEU A 621 -10.89 6.21 -16.44
N SER A 622 -10.58 6.05 -17.72
CA SER A 622 -11.51 5.42 -18.65
C SER A 622 -11.66 3.91 -18.36
N THR A 623 -12.89 3.40 -18.43
CA THR A 623 -13.17 1.97 -18.37
C THR A 623 -12.70 1.21 -19.61
N LYS A 624 -12.51 1.90 -20.75
CA LYS A 624 -12.08 1.29 -22.01
C LYS A 624 -10.67 0.70 -21.93
N GLY A 625 -9.78 1.30 -21.13
CA GLY A 625 -8.43 0.76 -20.88
C GLY A 625 -8.42 -0.54 -20.08
N TYR A 626 -9.51 -0.88 -19.38
CA TYR A 626 -9.61 -2.06 -18.53
C TYR A 626 -9.84 -3.35 -19.33
N GLN A 627 -10.45 -3.27 -20.52
CA GLN A 627 -10.62 -4.43 -21.40
C GLN A 627 -9.31 -4.84 -22.11
N SER A 628 -8.41 -3.89 -22.40
CA SER A 628 -7.14 -4.22 -23.07
C SER A 628 -6.13 -4.87 -22.13
N ARG A 629 -6.04 -4.44 -20.86
CA ARG A 629 -5.06 -4.98 -19.90
C ARG A 629 -5.44 -6.32 -19.25
N MET A 630 -6.73 -6.68 -19.21
CA MET A 630 -7.11 -8.02 -18.74
C MET A 630 -6.90 -9.12 -19.80
N VAL A 631 -6.85 -8.78 -21.08
CA VAL A 631 -6.54 -9.76 -22.14
C VAL A 631 -5.04 -10.09 -22.17
N GLU A 632 -4.17 -9.13 -21.85
CA GLU A 632 -2.72 -9.37 -21.76
C GLU A 632 -2.30 -10.15 -20.51
N HIS A 633 -3.03 -10.04 -19.39
CA HIS A 633 -2.68 -10.74 -18.14
C HIS A 633 -3.26 -12.16 -18.00
N VAL A 634 -4.07 -12.63 -18.95
CA VAL A 634 -4.49 -14.04 -19.05
C VAL A 634 -3.62 -14.79 -20.07
N SER A 635 -2.65 -14.10 -20.68
CA SER A 635 -1.79 -14.63 -21.74
C SER A 635 -0.30 -14.58 -21.34
N LEU A 636 0.05 -14.95 -20.11
CA LEU A 636 1.43 -15.29 -19.70
C LEU A 636 1.43 -16.42 -18.67
#